data_AF-A0A8T3Q253-F1
#
_entry.id   AF-A0A8T3Q253-F1
#
_cell.length_a   1.000
_cell.length_b   1.000
_cell.length_c   1.000
_cell.angle_alpha   90.00
_cell.angle_beta   90.00
_cell.angle_gamma   90.00
#
_symmetry.space_group_name_H-M   'P 1'
#
loop_
_entity.id
_entity.type
_entity.pdbx_description
1 polymer ?
#
loop_
_entity_poly.entity_id
_entity_poly.type
_entity_poly.pdbx_seq_one_letter_code
_entity_poly.pdbx_strand_id
1 'polypeptide(L)'
;MFGRRKREEAAAEEAAREADRHALFARLAQRPEHICPFLGLAGDRTGHVDGISDEHRCFAFGDPAPISAEQQTRVCQERGYGNCPRYLRGVLVIPTEELEALRRPRQPEAAAPPPPPSQARSRRAALLPIVLGLVLLVAVGGGAALYLSGAFGPVASVPSPSSTPATTTEPSVEPSAEPTESATASVEPTASGAEGSPTPEPTPVPGDEFAFYEVSVGPGSYTIYFVDQFGSILETRTVGFDDFSFARASPISGEGGDALWVIQDGDLSGYAYDFPESGEFRVRAVFLAGGGERRSFYLEDAEMNQVPQETPAPIP
;
A
#
# COMPACT_ATOMS: atom_id res chain seq x y z
N MET A 1 -4.15 -25.46 -49.96
CA MET A 1 -4.45 -24.01 -50.11
C MET A 1 -5.56 -23.53 -49.16
N PHE A 2 -6.72 -24.20 -49.06
CA PHE A 2 -7.87 -23.72 -48.25
C PHE A 2 -7.63 -23.54 -46.73
N GLY A 3 -6.74 -24.34 -46.12
CA GLY A 3 -6.49 -24.26 -44.67
C GLY A 3 -5.63 -23.06 -44.20
N ARG A 4 -4.99 -22.32 -45.11
CA ARG A 4 -4.22 -21.12 -44.74
C ARG A 4 -5.13 -19.91 -44.55
N ARG A 5 -6.04 -19.68 -45.49
CA ARG A 5 -7.02 -18.59 -45.45
C ARG A 5 -7.93 -18.67 -44.20
N LYS A 6 -8.42 -19.87 -43.86
CA LYS A 6 -9.24 -20.07 -42.64
C LYS A 6 -8.48 -19.71 -41.35
N ARG A 7 -7.17 -19.97 -41.29
CA ARG A 7 -6.34 -19.62 -40.13
C ARG A 7 -6.05 -18.12 -40.06
N GLU A 8 -5.82 -17.48 -41.21
CA GLU A 8 -5.64 -16.02 -41.31
C GLU A 8 -6.94 -15.28 -40.93
N GLU A 9 -8.10 -15.76 -41.37
CA GLU A 9 -9.41 -15.20 -40.98
C GLU A 9 -9.69 -15.35 -39.48
N ALA A 10 -9.43 -16.53 -38.90
CA ALA A 10 -9.62 -16.75 -37.46
C ALA A 10 -8.66 -15.89 -36.60
N ALA A 11 -7.40 -15.75 -37.02
CA ALA A 11 -6.44 -14.89 -36.34
C ALA A 11 -6.81 -13.41 -36.42
N ALA A 12 -7.36 -12.96 -37.56
CA ALA A 12 -7.85 -11.59 -37.70
C ALA A 12 -9.07 -11.32 -36.81
N GLU A 13 -9.98 -12.28 -36.68
CA GLU A 13 -11.14 -12.18 -35.78
C GLU A 13 -10.73 -12.17 -34.30
N GLU A 14 -9.75 -12.98 -33.90
CA GLU A 14 -9.19 -12.95 -32.56
C GLU A 14 -8.48 -11.62 -32.25
N ALA A 15 -7.66 -11.12 -33.18
CA ALA A 15 -7.00 -9.83 -33.04
C ALA A 15 -8.00 -8.67 -32.94
N ALA A 16 -9.12 -8.73 -33.68
CA ALA A 16 -10.20 -7.74 -33.57
C ALA A 16 -10.85 -7.76 -32.18
N ARG A 17 -11.17 -8.96 -31.65
CA ARG A 17 -11.72 -9.11 -30.29
C ARG A 17 -10.76 -8.60 -29.22
N GLU A 18 -9.47 -8.85 -29.37
CA GLU A 18 -8.44 -8.34 -28.47
C GLU A 18 -8.32 -6.82 -28.54
N ALA A 19 -8.35 -6.23 -29.74
CA ALA A 19 -8.35 -4.77 -29.93
C ALA A 19 -9.58 -4.10 -29.28
N ASP A 20 -10.77 -4.68 -29.44
CA ASP A 20 -12.00 -4.21 -28.80
C ASP A 20 -11.91 -4.28 -27.28
N ARG A 21 -11.33 -5.36 -26.75
CA ARG A 21 -11.07 -5.53 -25.32
C ARG A 21 -10.10 -4.44 -24.80
N HIS A 22 -8.99 -4.19 -25.48
CA HIS A 22 -8.05 -3.12 -25.11
C HIS A 22 -8.70 -1.73 -25.17
N ALA A 23 -9.52 -1.45 -26.17
CA ALA A 23 -10.24 -0.18 -26.28
C ALA A 23 -11.24 0.02 -25.15
N LEU A 24 -11.88 -1.04 -24.67
CA LEU A 24 -12.75 -1.01 -23.50
C LEU A 24 -11.96 -0.67 -22.23
N PHE A 25 -10.80 -1.31 -22.01
CA PHE A 25 -9.95 -1.00 -20.86
C PHE A 25 -9.38 0.41 -20.89
N ALA A 26 -8.96 0.89 -22.06
CA ALA A 26 -8.49 2.26 -22.22
C ALA A 26 -9.54 3.31 -21.86
N ARG A 27 -10.84 3.00 -22.06
CA ARG A 27 -11.94 3.86 -21.62
C ARG A 27 -12.19 3.78 -20.12
N LEU A 28 -12.17 2.58 -19.53
CA LEU A 28 -12.33 2.42 -18.08
C LEU A 28 -11.19 3.09 -17.30
N ALA A 29 -9.96 3.08 -17.81
CA ALA A 29 -8.80 3.73 -17.20
C ALA A 29 -8.88 5.27 -17.20
N GLN A 30 -9.78 5.88 -17.97
CA GLN A 30 -10.01 7.33 -17.94
C GLN A 30 -10.94 7.75 -16.80
N ARG A 31 -11.55 6.78 -16.10
CA ARG A 31 -12.48 7.05 -15.01
C ARG A 31 -11.74 7.55 -13.77
N PRO A 32 -12.32 8.50 -13.01
CA PRO A 32 -11.75 8.90 -11.73
C PRO A 32 -11.60 7.73 -10.74
N GLU A 33 -10.47 7.70 -10.02
CA GLU A 33 -10.13 6.60 -9.09
C GLU A 33 -11.11 6.42 -7.93
N HIS A 34 -11.88 7.45 -7.59
CA HIS A 34 -12.89 7.39 -6.53
C HIS A 34 -14.21 6.79 -7.01
N ILE A 35 -14.37 6.46 -8.30
CA ILE A 35 -15.57 5.85 -8.85
C ILE A 35 -15.33 4.36 -9.08
N CYS A 36 -16.31 3.54 -8.70
CA CYS A 36 -16.26 2.09 -8.87
C CYS A 36 -16.04 1.70 -10.35
N PRO A 37 -15.05 0.83 -10.67
CA PRO A 37 -14.81 0.35 -12.03
C PRO A 37 -15.99 -0.44 -12.65
N PHE A 38 -16.87 -0.99 -11.80
CA PHE A 38 -18.05 -1.73 -12.23
C PHE A 38 -19.32 -0.89 -12.39
N LEU A 39 -19.25 0.41 -12.06
CA LEU A 39 -20.35 1.33 -12.33
C LEU A 39 -20.41 1.61 -13.84
N GLY A 40 -21.58 1.49 -14.45
CA GLY A 40 -21.79 1.86 -15.85
C GLY A 40 -23.17 2.44 -16.03
N LEU A 41 -23.53 2.76 -17.27
CA LEU A 41 -24.89 3.14 -17.67
C LEU A 41 -25.62 1.93 -18.26
N ALA A 42 -26.95 1.99 -18.32
CA ALA A 42 -27.78 0.90 -18.82
C ALA A 42 -27.42 0.43 -20.24
N GLY A 43 -26.99 1.35 -21.11
CA GLY A 43 -26.58 1.05 -22.49
C GLY A 43 -25.06 1.02 -22.71
N ASP A 44 -24.26 1.40 -21.71
CA ASP A 44 -22.80 1.52 -21.86
C ASP A 44 -22.09 1.19 -20.55
N ARG A 45 -21.37 0.07 -20.54
CA ARG A 45 -20.57 -0.38 -19.38
C ARG A 45 -19.45 0.60 -19.03
N THR A 46 -18.93 1.34 -20.00
CA THR A 46 -17.83 2.29 -19.79
C THR A 46 -18.32 3.69 -19.42
N GLY A 47 -19.56 4.01 -19.78
CA GLY A 47 -20.19 5.29 -19.49
C GLY A 47 -20.34 5.54 -17.99
N HIS A 48 -20.16 6.80 -17.58
CA HIS A 48 -20.48 7.26 -16.23
C HIS A 48 -21.03 8.68 -16.33
N VAL A 49 -21.88 9.04 -15.38
CA VAL A 49 -22.30 10.42 -15.15
C VAL A 49 -22.03 10.77 -13.69
N ASP A 50 -21.61 12.00 -13.43
CA ASP A 50 -21.44 12.48 -12.07
C ASP A 50 -22.81 12.65 -11.39
N GLY A 51 -22.91 12.23 -10.13
CA GLY A 51 -24.14 12.31 -9.35
C GLY A 51 -25.11 11.14 -9.57
N ILE A 52 -26.25 11.19 -8.90
CA ILE A 52 -27.23 10.09 -8.89
C ILE A 52 -27.94 10.00 -10.24
N SER A 53 -28.06 8.78 -10.78
CA SER A 53 -28.79 8.51 -12.02
C SER A 53 -29.51 7.17 -11.95
N ASP A 54 -30.77 7.14 -12.43
CA ASP A 54 -31.54 5.90 -12.58
C ASP A 54 -31.01 5.02 -13.73
N GLU A 55 -30.12 5.55 -14.57
CA GLU A 55 -29.45 4.78 -15.63
C GLU A 55 -28.23 4.01 -15.12
N HIS A 56 -27.74 4.30 -13.92
CA HIS A 56 -26.58 3.60 -13.39
C HIS A 56 -26.86 2.10 -13.16
N ARG A 57 -25.92 1.26 -13.60
CA ARG A 57 -25.95 -0.19 -13.46
C ARG A 57 -24.62 -0.70 -12.90
N CYS A 58 -24.69 -1.79 -12.15
CA CYS A 58 -23.52 -2.53 -11.67
C CYS A 58 -23.24 -3.71 -12.61
N PHE A 59 -22.02 -3.77 -13.15
CA PHE A 59 -21.56 -4.82 -14.08
C PHE A 59 -20.61 -5.84 -13.43
N ALA A 60 -20.61 -5.96 -12.10
CA ALA A 60 -19.68 -6.83 -11.37
C ALA A 60 -19.84 -8.33 -11.69
N PHE A 61 -21.03 -8.75 -12.15
CA PHE A 61 -21.35 -10.15 -12.43
C PHE A 61 -21.74 -10.39 -13.90
N GLY A 62 -21.30 -9.52 -14.81
CA GLY A 62 -21.65 -9.59 -16.24
C GLY A 62 -22.95 -8.85 -16.56
N ASP A 63 -24.08 -9.31 -16.00
CA ASP A 63 -25.39 -8.69 -16.27
C ASP A 63 -25.57 -7.35 -15.54
N PRO A 64 -26.14 -6.32 -16.21
CA PRO A 64 -26.36 -5.01 -15.60
C PRO A 64 -27.46 -5.06 -14.53
N ALA A 65 -27.07 -4.95 -13.27
CA ALA A 65 -28.01 -4.87 -12.15
C ALA A 65 -28.33 -3.40 -11.77
N PRO A 66 -29.59 -3.05 -11.46
CA PRO A 66 -29.92 -1.72 -10.94
C PRO A 66 -29.27 -1.51 -9.56
N ILE A 67 -29.00 -0.24 -9.24
CA ILE A 67 -28.42 0.18 -7.96
C ILE A 67 -29.21 1.35 -7.37
N SER A 68 -29.39 1.35 -6.06
CA SER A 68 -30.15 2.39 -5.37
C SER A 68 -29.39 3.73 -5.36
N ALA A 69 -30.11 4.84 -5.26
CA ALA A 69 -29.53 6.18 -5.14
C ALA A 69 -28.56 6.32 -3.95
N GLU A 70 -28.89 5.68 -2.82
CA GLU A 70 -28.03 5.68 -1.64
C GLU A 70 -26.72 4.92 -1.88
N GLN A 71 -26.80 3.75 -2.53
CA GLN A 71 -25.61 2.96 -2.89
C GLN A 71 -24.74 3.70 -3.91
N GLN A 72 -25.36 4.42 -4.85
CA GLN A 72 -24.63 5.24 -5.81
C GLN A 72 -23.78 6.30 -5.09
N THR A 73 -24.40 7.05 -4.19
CA THR A 73 -23.78 8.17 -3.50
C THR A 73 -22.71 7.71 -2.50
N ARG A 74 -23.05 6.75 -1.63
CA ARG A 74 -22.17 6.35 -0.52
C ARG A 74 -21.10 5.33 -0.90
N VAL A 75 -21.28 4.62 -2.02
CA VAL A 75 -20.43 3.47 -2.37
C VAL A 75 -19.89 3.58 -3.79
N CYS A 76 -20.74 3.68 -4.80
CA CYS A 76 -20.25 3.56 -6.19
C CYS A 76 -19.51 4.79 -6.71
N GLN A 77 -19.82 5.98 -6.20
CA GLN A 77 -19.19 7.25 -6.59
C GLN A 77 -18.19 7.77 -5.55
N GLU A 78 -17.94 7.01 -4.48
CA GLU A 78 -16.93 7.34 -3.47
C GLU A 78 -15.88 6.23 -3.38
N ARG A 79 -14.72 6.52 -2.78
CA ARG A 79 -13.67 5.50 -2.54
C ARG A 79 -14.16 4.31 -1.69
N GLY A 80 -15.34 4.38 -1.09
CA GLY A 80 -15.99 3.30 -0.34
C GLY A 80 -16.32 2.04 -1.15
N TYR A 81 -16.25 2.07 -2.49
CA TYR A 81 -16.49 0.86 -3.31
C TYR A 81 -15.53 -0.30 -2.99
N GLY A 82 -14.36 -0.03 -2.40
CA GLY A 82 -13.42 -1.07 -1.96
C GLY A 82 -14.03 -2.08 -1.00
N ASN A 83 -14.98 -1.65 -0.17
CA ASN A 83 -15.69 -2.50 0.80
C ASN A 83 -17.00 -3.08 0.23
N CYS A 84 -17.36 -2.77 -1.01
CA CYS A 84 -18.59 -3.27 -1.60
C CYS A 84 -18.47 -4.78 -1.88
N PRO A 85 -19.36 -5.64 -1.34
CA PRO A 85 -19.29 -7.09 -1.58
C PRO A 85 -19.38 -7.48 -3.06
N ARG A 86 -20.07 -6.67 -3.88
CA ARG A 86 -20.13 -6.88 -5.34
C ARG A 86 -18.80 -6.58 -6.02
N TYR A 87 -18.10 -5.51 -5.61
CA TYR A 87 -16.77 -5.18 -6.12
C TYR A 87 -15.78 -6.29 -5.75
N LEU A 88 -15.72 -6.67 -4.47
CA LEU A 88 -14.80 -7.71 -4.00
C LEU A 88 -14.96 -9.04 -4.74
N ARG A 89 -16.21 -9.44 -5.02
CA ARG A 89 -16.46 -10.65 -5.82
C ARG A 89 -16.16 -10.44 -7.31
N GLY A 90 -16.53 -9.30 -7.88
CA GLY A 90 -16.26 -8.99 -9.29
C GLY A 90 -14.76 -8.95 -9.61
N VAL A 91 -13.95 -8.52 -8.64
CA VAL A 91 -12.48 -8.51 -8.75
C VAL A 91 -11.91 -9.92 -8.94
N LEU A 92 -12.54 -10.94 -8.37
CA LEU A 92 -12.07 -12.34 -8.50
C LEU A 92 -12.42 -12.96 -9.85
N VAL A 93 -13.39 -12.40 -10.58
CA VAL A 93 -13.87 -12.94 -11.86
C VAL A 93 -13.10 -12.34 -13.05
N ILE A 94 -12.55 -11.13 -12.88
CA ILE A 94 -11.73 -10.48 -13.90
C ILE A 94 -10.28 -10.96 -13.75
N PRO A 95 -9.61 -11.39 -14.84
CA PRO A 95 -8.18 -11.71 -14.82
C PRO A 95 -7.36 -10.58 -14.18
N THR A 96 -6.42 -10.92 -13.31
CA THR A 96 -5.60 -9.95 -12.55
C THR A 96 -4.88 -8.94 -13.45
N GLU A 97 -4.48 -9.36 -14.65
CA GLU A 97 -3.87 -8.53 -15.69
C GLU A 97 -4.77 -7.34 -16.09
N GLU A 98 -6.07 -7.58 -16.18
CA GLU A 98 -7.09 -6.60 -16.57
C GLU A 98 -7.41 -5.64 -15.41
N LEU A 99 -7.30 -6.13 -14.17
CA LEU A 99 -7.48 -5.34 -12.95
C LEU A 99 -6.32 -4.42 -12.64
N GLU A 100 -5.10 -4.87 -12.91
CA GLU A 100 -3.92 -4.04 -12.72
C GLU A 100 -3.90 -2.87 -13.69
N ALA A 101 -4.40 -3.06 -14.92
CA ALA A 101 -4.62 -1.97 -15.88
C ALA A 101 -5.64 -0.92 -15.37
N LEU A 102 -6.59 -1.31 -14.52
CA LEU A 102 -7.56 -0.39 -13.90
C LEU A 102 -7.03 0.29 -12.63
N ARG A 103 -6.13 -0.37 -11.88
CA ARG A 103 -5.57 0.16 -10.64
C ARG A 103 -4.34 1.03 -10.83
N ARG A 104 -3.59 0.86 -11.92
CA ARG A 104 -2.34 1.58 -12.12
C ARG A 104 -2.70 3.08 -12.17
N PRO A 105 -2.29 3.88 -11.16
CA PRO A 105 -2.51 5.31 -11.20
C PRO A 105 -1.96 5.78 -12.52
N ARG A 106 -2.70 6.62 -13.24
CA ARG A 106 -2.17 7.23 -14.45
C ARG A 106 -0.98 8.05 -14.00
N GLN A 107 0.21 7.43 -14.02
CA GLN A 107 1.48 8.12 -13.83
C GLN A 107 1.35 9.29 -14.78
N PRO A 108 1.35 10.54 -14.28
CA PRO A 108 1.09 11.71 -15.11
C PRO A 108 1.99 11.54 -16.30
N GLU A 109 1.36 11.26 -17.45
CA GLU A 109 2.03 10.72 -18.62
C GLU A 109 3.09 11.76 -18.94
N ALA A 110 4.33 11.46 -18.53
CA ALA A 110 5.40 12.42 -18.52
C ALA A 110 5.50 12.84 -19.97
N ALA A 111 5.02 14.06 -20.26
CA ALA A 111 4.64 14.49 -21.60
C ALA A 111 5.67 13.92 -22.55
N ALA A 112 5.24 12.96 -23.39
CA ALA A 112 6.15 12.13 -24.17
C ALA A 112 7.24 13.07 -24.69
N PRO A 113 8.52 12.85 -24.33
CA PRO A 113 9.57 13.82 -24.63
C PRO A 113 9.39 14.20 -26.10
N PRO A 114 9.30 15.51 -26.40
CA PRO A 114 8.91 15.96 -27.73
C PRO A 114 9.69 15.14 -28.74
N PRO A 115 9.01 14.53 -29.74
CA PRO A 115 9.65 13.59 -30.64
C PRO A 115 10.98 14.22 -31.06
N PRO A 116 12.12 13.53 -30.86
CA PRO A 116 13.42 14.12 -31.09
C PRO A 116 13.35 14.78 -32.47
N PRO A 117 13.65 16.09 -32.57
CA PRO A 117 13.39 16.87 -33.77
C PRO A 117 13.88 16.05 -34.92
N SER A 118 12.96 15.67 -35.83
CA SER A 118 13.26 14.73 -36.90
C SER A 118 14.54 15.23 -37.53
N GLN A 119 15.66 14.53 -37.27
CA GLN A 119 16.93 14.90 -37.84
C GLN A 119 16.77 14.52 -39.29
N ALA A 120 16.22 15.45 -40.06
CA ALA A 120 16.31 15.48 -41.49
C ALA A 120 17.80 15.40 -41.76
N ARG A 121 18.27 14.16 -41.94
CA ARG A 121 19.66 13.81 -42.22
C ARG A 121 20.01 14.57 -43.47
N SER A 122 20.52 15.78 -43.27
CA SER A 122 21.08 16.59 -44.32
C SER A 122 22.26 15.77 -44.83
N ARG A 123 22.08 15.18 -46.03
CA ARG A 123 23.12 14.45 -46.75
C ARG A 123 24.34 15.32 -47.09
N ARG A 124 24.35 16.60 -46.68
CA ARG A 124 25.46 17.54 -46.85
C ARG A 124 26.52 17.44 -45.74
N ALA A 125 26.27 16.74 -44.63
CA ALA A 125 27.22 16.63 -43.52
C ALA A 125 28.34 15.58 -43.73
N ALA A 126 28.26 14.73 -44.76
CA ALA A 126 29.27 13.69 -45.01
C ALA A 126 30.57 14.21 -45.67
N LEU A 127 30.62 15.46 -46.14
CA LEU A 127 31.83 16.06 -46.73
C LEU A 127 32.70 16.81 -45.71
N LEU A 128 32.14 17.20 -44.58
CA LEU A 128 32.86 17.94 -43.54
C LEU A 128 34.02 17.16 -42.89
N PRO A 129 33.91 15.84 -42.56
CA PRO A 129 35.03 15.13 -41.94
C PRO A 129 36.22 14.93 -42.90
N ILE A 130 35.97 14.91 -44.21
CA ILE A 130 37.03 14.77 -45.23
C ILE A 130 37.85 16.05 -45.33
N VAL A 131 37.18 17.21 -45.36
CA VAL A 131 37.87 18.52 -45.39
C VAL A 131 38.60 18.77 -44.05
N LEU A 132 38.00 18.41 -42.92
CA LEU A 132 38.63 18.53 -41.61
C LEU A 132 39.87 17.62 -41.49
N GLY A 133 39.80 16.39 -42.01
CA GLY A 133 40.95 15.47 -42.04
C GLY A 133 42.13 16.02 -42.86
N LEU A 134 41.86 16.69 -43.98
CA LEU A 134 42.90 17.27 -44.83
C LEU A 134 43.55 18.50 -44.18
N VAL A 135 42.77 19.34 -43.50
CA VAL A 135 43.28 20.47 -42.70
C VAL A 135 44.11 19.97 -41.51
N LEU A 136 43.66 18.90 -40.83
CA LEU A 136 44.38 18.32 -39.70
C LEU A 136 45.73 17.72 -40.11
N LEU A 137 45.82 17.14 -41.31
CA LEU A 137 47.08 16.59 -41.85
C LEU A 137 48.11 17.70 -42.14
N VAL A 138 47.65 18.86 -42.63
CA VAL A 138 48.49 20.06 -42.81
C VAL A 138 48.90 20.67 -41.47
N ALA A 139 48.00 20.69 -40.48
CA ALA A 139 48.28 21.22 -39.15
C ALA A 139 49.25 20.33 -38.34
N VAL A 140 49.11 19.00 -38.40
CA VAL A 140 50.01 18.05 -37.72
C VAL A 140 51.38 17.99 -38.38
N GLY A 141 51.47 18.17 -39.70
CA GLY A 141 52.74 18.34 -40.40
C GLY A 141 53.49 19.64 -40.05
N GLY A 142 52.77 20.69 -39.66
CA GLY A 142 53.35 21.99 -39.24
C GLY A 142 53.53 22.19 -37.73
N GLY A 143 52.84 21.41 -36.89
CA GLY A 143 52.70 21.65 -35.46
C GLY A 143 53.68 20.92 -34.54
N ALA A 144 54.58 20.07 -35.06
CA ALA A 144 55.56 19.35 -34.23
C ALA A 144 56.67 20.26 -33.64
N ALA A 145 56.69 21.56 -33.99
CA ALA A 145 57.70 22.51 -33.52
C ALA A 145 57.32 23.27 -32.23
N LEU A 146 56.07 23.20 -31.76
CA LEU A 146 55.58 24.04 -30.65
C LEU A 146 54.53 23.31 -29.80
N TYR A 147 54.95 22.50 -28.82
CA TYR A 147 54.44 22.61 -27.43
C TYR A 147 55.11 21.59 -26.52
N LEU A 148 56.31 21.97 -26.10
CA LEU A 148 57.13 21.42 -25.04
C LEU A 148 56.77 22.06 -23.67
N SER A 149 55.48 22.23 -23.37
CA SER A 149 55.01 23.00 -22.20
C SER A 149 53.61 22.52 -21.79
N GLY A 150 53.36 21.76 -20.73
CA GLY A 150 53.96 21.79 -19.40
C GLY A 150 52.93 22.33 -18.40
N ALA A 151 52.66 21.53 -17.35
CA ALA A 151 51.95 21.86 -16.10
C ALA A 151 50.40 21.92 -16.12
N PHE A 152 49.72 21.12 -15.27
CA PHE A 152 49.26 21.49 -13.91
C PHE A 152 48.68 20.26 -13.19
N GLY A 153 49.00 20.11 -11.89
CA GLY A 153 48.63 19.01 -11.00
C GLY A 153 47.42 19.29 -10.08
N PRO A 154 47.15 18.40 -9.08
CA PRO A 154 45.88 18.29 -8.36
C PRO A 154 45.88 18.90 -6.93
N VAL A 155 44.69 19.14 -6.35
CA VAL A 155 44.45 19.59 -4.96
C VAL A 155 43.12 18.97 -4.49
N ALA A 156 43.09 17.95 -3.62
CA ALA A 156 43.19 17.91 -2.14
C ALA A 156 41.87 18.18 -1.38
N SER A 157 41.65 17.31 -0.39
CA SER A 157 40.49 17.02 0.47
C SER A 157 40.48 17.78 1.82
N VAL A 158 39.31 17.98 2.45
CA VAL A 158 39.17 18.41 3.88
C VAL A 158 37.85 17.87 4.53
N PRO A 159 37.81 17.53 5.85
CA PRO A 159 36.70 16.80 6.51
C PRO A 159 35.81 17.60 7.51
N SER A 160 34.69 16.94 7.89
CA SER A 160 33.88 16.85 9.14
C SER A 160 33.87 17.96 10.22
N PRO A 161 32.70 18.21 10.85
CA PRO A 161 32.61 17.98 12.30
C PRO A 161 31.27 17.44 12.86
N SER A 162 31.38 16.95 14.10
CA SER A 162 30.41 16.38 15.04
C SER A 162 29.81 17.43 16.00
N SER A 163 28.61 17.17 16.56
CA SER A 163 28.10 17.92 17.73
C SER A 163 27.11 17.10 18.57
N THR A 164 27.39 17.05 19.88
CA THR A 164 26.59 16.59 21.03
C THR A 164 26.23 17.81 21.88
N PRO A 165 24.98 17.99 22.38
CA PRO A 165 24.67 17.96 23.84
C PRO A 165 23.17 17.60 24.12
N ALA A 166 22.55 17.55 25.31
CA ALA A 166 22.88 17.39 26.74
C ALA A 166 21.54 17.17 27.50
N THR A 167 21.62 16.52 28.66
CA THR A 167 20.57 16.20 29.65
C THR A 167 19.88 17.44 30.24
N THR A 168 18.58 17.35 30.60
CA THR A 168 17.90 18.34 31.47
C THR A 168 16.81 17.66 32.32
N THR A 169 16.66 18.23 33.52
CA THR A 169 16.17 17.68 34.79
C THR A 169 14.66 17.80 35.01
N GLU A 170 14.16 16.84 35.79
CA GLU A 170 12.85 16.71 36.48
C GLU A 170 12.48 17.90 37.39
N PRO A 171 11.17 18.16 37.58
CA PRO A 171 10.67 18.50 38.92
C PRO A 171 9.46 17.67 39.38
N SER A 172 9.55 17.26 40.63
CA SER A 172 8.52 16.68 41.51
C SER A 172 7.54 17.75 42.01
N VAL A 173 6.23 17.45 41.97
CA VAL A 173 5.20 18.18 42.74
C VAL A 173 4.13 17.19 43.22
N GLU A 174 4.05 17.05 44.54
CA GLU A 174 2.93 16.48 45.31
C GLU A 174 1.97 17.62 45.70
N PRO A 175 0.64 17.41 45.62
CA PRO A 175 -0.13 17.70 46.84
C PRO A 175 -1.32 16.76 47.10
N SER A 176 -1.45 16.48 48.40
CA SER A 176 -2.60 15.95 49.12
C SER A 176 -3.81 16.90 49.08
N ALA A 177 -5.00 16.35 48.82
CA ALA A 177 -6.25 16.82 49.39
C ALA A 177 -7.33 15.73 49.30
N GLU A 178 -7.84 15.34 50.46
CA GLU A 178 -8.96 14.44 50.68
C GLU A 178 -10.25 15.26 50.81
N PRO A 179 -11.31 14.95 50.04
CA PRO A 179 -12.66 15.28 50.47
C PRO A 179 -13.50 14.01 50.63
N THR A 180 -13.99 13.83 51.86
CA THR A 180 -15.13 12.98 52.19
C THR A 180 -16.40 13.69 51.72
N GLU A 181 -17.08 13.14 50.72
CA GLU A 181 -18.51 13.43 50.50
C GLU A 181 -19.31 12.13 50.36
N SER A 182 -20.28 12.03 51.25
CA SER A 182 -21.32 11.01 51.31
C SER A 182 -22.50 11.53 50.50
N ALA A 183 -22.86 10.86 49.40
CA ALA A 183 -24.08 11.14 48.66
C ALA A 183 -24.63 9.89 47.97
N THR A 184 -25.75 9.42 48.53
CA THR A 184 -26.98 9.01 47.82
C THR A 184 -26.85 8.07 46.62
N ALA A 185 -27.24 6.81 46.85
CA ALA A 185 -27.55 5.83 45.82
C ALA A 185 -28.51 6.42 44.76
N SER A 186 -27.97 6.66 43.57
CA SER A 186 -28.71 6.93 42.36
C SER A 186 -28.55 5.71 41.46
N VAL A 187 -29.68 5.19 41.02
CA VAL A 187 -29.83 3.90 40.34
C VAL A 187 -28.98 3.88 39.07
N GLU A 188 -28.00 2.97 39.04
CA GLU A 188 -27.16 2.69 37.90
C GLU A 188 -28.03 2.17 36.75
N PRO A 189 -28.13 2.86 35.59
CA PRO A 189 -28.65 2.23 34.40
C PRO A 189 -27.67 1.13 34.02
N THR A 190 -28.07 -0.13 34.20
CA THR A 190 -27.41 -1.27 33.57
C THR A 190 -27.44 -1.05 32.07
N ALA A 191 -26.42 -0.40 31.53
CA ALA A 191 -26.14 -0.37 30.11
C ALA A 191 -25.69 -1.78 29.74
N SER A 192 -26.67 -2.66 29.56
CA SER A 192 -26.54 -3.93 28.84
C SER A 192 -26.42 -3.59 27.35
N GLY A 193 -25.38 -2.83 27.01
CA GLY A 193 -24.84 -2.79 25.67
C GLY A 193 -24.06 -4.08 25.51
N ALA A 194 -24.75 -5.13 25.07
CA ALA A 194 -24.08 -6.28 24.48
C ALA A 194 -23.44 -5.81 23.16
N GLU A 195 -22.40 -5.00 23.26
CA GLU A 195 -21.51 -4.70 22.14
C GLU A 195 -20.93 -6.03 21.69
N GLY A 196 -21.20 -6.36 20.43
CA GLY A 196 -21.05 -7.70 19.90
C GLY A 196 -19.61 -8.19 20.05
N SER A 197 -19.36 -8.96 21.10
CA SER A 197 -18.16 -9.78 21.18
C SER A 197 -18.12 -10.61 19.90
N PRO A 198 -17.05 -10.47 19.08
CA PRO A 198 -16.97 -11.17 17.81
C PRO A 198 -17.16 -12.66 18.06
N THR A 199 -17.93 -13.33 17.19
CA THR A 199 -18.06 -14.79 17.25
C THR A 199 -16.64 -15.38 17.27
N PRO A 200 -16.29 -16.22 18.25
CA PRO A 200 -14.93 -16.73 18.37
C PRO A 200 -14.51 -17.42 17.07
N GLU A 201 -13.33 -17.08 16.57
CA GLU A 201 -12.73 -17.80 15.45
C GLU A 201 -12.43 -19.26 15.88
N PRO A 202 -12.52 -20.23 14.96
CA PRO A 202 -12.20 -21.61 15.29
C PRO A 202 -10.74 -21.75 15.76
N THR A 203 -10.52 -22.59 16.77
CA THR A 203 -9.19 -22.89 17.31
C THR A 203 -8.35 -23.65 16.27
N PRO A 204 -7.06 -23.33 16.08
CA PRO A 204 -6.17 -24.09 15.21
C PRO A 204 -6.05 -25.55 15.63
N VAL A 205 -5.86 -26.46 14.67
CA VAL A 205 -5.65 -27.89 14.90
C VAL A 205 -4.34 -28.35 14.25
N PRO A 206 -3.79 -29.51 14.64
CA PRO A 206 -2.59 -30.06 14.00
C PRO A 206 -2.74 -30.19 12.48
N GLY A 207 -1.81 -29.58 11.73
CA GLY A 207 -1.82 -29.52 10.27
C GLY A 207 -2.20 -28.16 9.70
N ASP A 208 -2.70 -27.23 10.53
CA ASP A 208 -2.89 -25.83 10.14
C ASP A 208 -1.53 -25.12 9.98
N GLU A 209 -1.39 -24.29 8.96
CA GLU A 209 -0.16 -23.54 8.66
C GLU A 209 -0.23 -22.15 9.29
N PHE A 210 0.80 -21.76 10.03
CA PHE A 210 0.89 -20.40 10.56
C PHE A 210 0.99 -19.38 9.42
N ALA A 211 0.16 -18.34 9.49
CA ALA A 211 0.10 -17.30 8.49
C ALA A 211 0.80 -16.02 8.97
N PHE A 212 0.34 -15.44 10.08
CA PHE A 212 0.85 -14.17 10.62
C PHE A 212 0.33 -13.89 12.03
N TYR A 213 0.92 -12.91 12.72
CA TYR A 213 0.35 -12.31 13.92
C TYR A 213 -0.54 -11.13 13.55
N GLU A 214 -1.57 -10.89 14.36
CA GLU A 214 -2.50 -9.78 14.19
C GLU A 214 -2.72 -9.09 15.54
N VAL A 215 -2.50 -7.77 15.58
CA VAL A 215 -2.83 -6.93 16.74
C VAL A 215 -4.29 -6.52 16.62
N SER A 216 -5.01 -6.60 17.73
CA SER A 216 -6.37 -6.09 17.87
C SER A 216 -6.44 -5.06 18.99
N VAL A 217 -7.05 -3.92 18.70
CA VAL A 217 -7.32 -2.83 19.65
C VAL A 217 -8.82 -2.54 19.66
N GLY A 218 -9.35 -2.17 20.83
CA GLY A 218 -10.72 -1.68 20.97
C GLY A 218 -10.82 -0.16 20.77
N PRO A 219 -12.03 0.41 20.92
CA PRO A 219 -12.19 1.85 21.00
C PRO A 219 -11.36 2.43 22.17
N GLY A 220 -10.54 3.44 21.92
CA GLY A 220 -9.65 3.99 22.94
C GLY A 220 -8.46 4.75 22.38
N SER A 221 -7.59 5.22 23.28
CA SER A 221 -6.32 5.86 22.93
C SER A 221 -5.16 4.95 23.31
N TYR A 222 -4.22 4.77 22.39
CA TYR A 222 -3.09 3.87 22.50
C TYR A 222 -1.79 4.61 22.22
N THR A 223 -0.75 4.28 22.97
CA THR A 223 0.61 4.76 22.67
C THR A 223 1.25 3.77 21.70
N ILE A 224 1.82 4.27 20.61
CA ILE A 224 2.53 3.47 19.62
C ILE A 224 3.91 4.08 19.38
N TYR A 225 4.85 3.24 18.98
CA TYR A 225 6.26 3.58 18.85
C TYR A 225 6.73 3.37 17.43
N PHE A 226 7.26 4.39 16.76
CA PHE A 226 7.97 4.19 15.51
C PHE A 226 9.33 3.57 15.84
N VAL A 227 9.60 2.40 15.27
CA VAL A 227 10.79 1.61 15.60
C VAL A 227 11.62 1.38 14.35
N ASP A 228 12.93 1.34 14.50
CA ASP A 228 13.81 0.93 13.41
C ASP A 228 13.90 -0.61 13.29
N GLN A 229 14.67 -1.09 12.32
CA GLN A 229 14.86 -2.52 12.07
C GLN A 229 15.60 -3.27 13.21
N PHE A 230 16.13 -2.56 14.20
CA PHE A 230 16.85 -3.12 15.35
C PHE A 230 16.02 -3.07 16.63
N GLY A 231 14.79 -2.54 16.59
CA GLY A 231 13.94 -2.40 17.76
C GLY A 231 14.24 -1.16 18.60
N SER A 232 15.01 -0.20 18.08
CA SER A 232 15.20 1.08 18.75
C SER A 232 14.01 2.00 18.46
N ILE A 233 13.46 2.60 19.51
CA ILE A 233 12.33 3.54 19.43
C ILE A 233 12.85 4.90 18.93
N LEU A 234 12.31 5.36 17.80
CA LEU A 234 12.66 6.63 17.16
C LEU A 234 11.63 7.73 17.43
N GLU A 235 10.35 7.38 17.54
CA GLU A 235 9.24 8.32 17.76
C GLU A 235 8.16 7.66 18.63
N THR A 236 7.52 8.44 19.48
CA THR A 236 6.35 8.01 20.27
C THR A 236 5.14 8.83 19.86
N ARG A 237 4.00 8.18 19.66
CA ARG A 237 2.76 8.83 19.24
C ARG A 237 1.56 8.21 19.95
N THR A 238 0.57 9.03 20.28
CA THR A 238 -0.75 8.54 20.71
C THR A 238 -1.72 8.54 19.53
N VAL A 239 -2.45 7.43 19.36
CA VAL A 239 -3.48 7.26 18.35
C VAL A 239 -4.81 6.88 18.99
N GLY A 240 -5.92 7.37 18.43
CA GLY A 240 -7.26 7.06 18.89
C GLY A 240 -8.00 6.18 17.89
N PHE A 241 -8.79 5.23 18.38
CA PHE A 241 -9.70 4.40 17.60
C PHE A 241 -11.12 4.58 18.10
N ASP A 242 -12.06 4.81 17.19
CA ASP A 242 -13.50 4.94 17.50
C ASP A 242 -14.20 3.57 17.56
N ASP A 243 -13.61 2.55 16.92
CA ASP A 243 -14.14 1.19 16.79
C ASP A 243 -13.02 0.15 16.98
N PHE A 244 -13.37 -1.13 17.04
CA PHE A 244 -12.39 -2.22 17.00
C PHE A 244 -11.57 -2.19 15.70
N SER A 245 -10.26 -2.27 15.84
CA SER A 245 -9.32 -2.26 14.71
C SER A 245 -8.36 -3.44 14.78
N PHE A 246 -7.95 -3.92 13.60
CA PHE A 246 -7.08 -5.09 13.44
C PHE A 246 -6.00 -4.77 12.41
N ALA A 247 -4.77 -5.16 12.68
CA ALA A 247 -3.67 -5.03 11.72
C ALA A 247 -2.69 -6.19 11.83
N ARG A 248 -2.14 -6.64 10.71
CA ARG A 248 -1.05 -7.62 10.72
C ARG A 248 0.15 -7.02 11.43
N ALA A 249 0.80 -7.82 12.25
CA ALA A 249 1.96 -7.42 13.01
C ALA A 249 3.09 -8.44 12.88
N SER A 250 4.31 -8.00 13.16
CA SER A 250 5.47 -8.87 13.28
C SER A 250 6.23 -8.50 14.55
N PRO A 251 6.61 -9.48 15.39
CA PRO A 251 7.37 -9.21 16.59
C PRO A 251 8.83 -8.89 16.23
N ILE A 252 9.40 -7.88 16.88
CA ILE A 252 10.84 -7.61 16.89
C ILE A 252 11.32 -7.48 18.34
N SER A 253 12.60 -7.75 18.60
CA SER A 253 13.18 -7.54 19.93
C SER A 253 13.46 -6.06 20.13
N GLY A 254 12.87 -5.45 21.15
CA GLY A 254 13.24 -4.12 21.62
C GLY A 254 14.59 -4.12 22.36
N GLU A 255 15.09 -2.94 22.70
CA GLU A 255 16.37 -2.77 23.43
C GLU A 255 16.37 -3.48 24.81
N GLY A 256 15.21 -3.63 25.44
CA GLY A 256 15.02 -4.36 26.70
C GLY A 256 14.95 -5.89 26.56
N GLY A 257 14.89 -6.40 25.33
CA GLY A 257 14.60 -7.81 25.04
C GLY A 257 13.10 -8.13 24.96
N ASP A 258 12.24 -7.18 25.32
CA ASP A 258 10.79 -7.28 25.19
C ASP A 258 10.35 -7.31 23.73
N ALA A 259 9.17 -7.88 23.45
CA ALA A 259 8.63 -7.94 22.10
C ALA A 259 7.89 -6.65 21.72
N LEU A 260 8.32 -6.02 20.63
CA LEU A 260 7.63 -4.92 19.98
C LEU A 260 6.85 -5.46 18.78
N TRP A 261 5.54 -5.22 18.75
CA TRP A 261 4.62 -5.74 17.73
C TRP A 261 4.44 -4.73 16.59
N VAL A 262 5.28 -4.81 15.57
CA VAL A 262 5.35 -3.85 14.45
C VAL A 262 4.22 -4.08 13.45
N ILE A 263 3.37 -3.07 13.28
CA ILE A 263 2.28 -3.03 12.31
C ILE A 263 2.85 -3.08 10.89
N GLN A 264 2.35 -4.01 10.07
CA GLN A 264 2.84 -4.23 8.71
C GLN A 264 2.05 -3.46 7.66
N ASP A 265 0.76 -3.20 7.89
CA ASP A 265 -0.15 -2.63 6.88
C ASP A 265 -0.85 -1.36 7.35
N GLY A 266 -1.29 -0.55 6.37
CA GLY A 266 -2.09 0.66 6.61
C GLY A 266 -1.25 1.89 6.96
N ASP A 267 -1.94 2.95 7.40
CA ASP A 267 -1.33 4.26 7.67
C ASP A 267 -0.41 4.28 8.90
N LEU A 268 -0.47 3.23 9.73
CA LEU A 268 0.39 3.03 10.90
C LEU A 268 1.51 2.01 10.65
N SER A 269 1.75 1.61 9.41
CA SER A 269 2.85 0.69 9.06
C SER A 269 4.20 1.22 9.58
N GLY A 270 4.98 0.36 10.23
CA GLY A 270 6.26 0.71 10.86
C GLY A 270 6.16 1.21 12.31
N TYR A 271 4.96 1.52 12.80
CA TYR A 271 4.73 1.71 14.24
C TYR A 271 4.54 0.37 14.93
N ALA A 272 4.86 0.29 16.22
CA ALA A 272 4.79 -0.90 17.03
C ALA A 272 4.00 -0.66 18.32
N TYR A 273 3.39 -1.73 18.83
CA TYR A 273 2.86 -1.80 20.18
C TYR A 273 3.85 -2.51 21.10
N ASP A 274 4.09 -1.91 22.25
CA ASP A 274 4.84 -2.46 23.38
C ASP A 274 3.87 -2.81 24.53
N PHE A 275 3.89 -4.05 25.02
CA PHE A 275 3.03 -4.48 26.13
C PHE A 275 3.79 -4.35 27.45
N PRO A 276 3.19 -3.81 28.52
CA PRO A 276 1.84 -3.23 28.61
C PRO A 276 1.79 -1.72 28.32
N GLU A 277 2.90 -1.09 27.93
CA GLU A 277 3.01 0.38 27.84
C GLU A 277 2.04 1.04 26.86
N SER A 278 1.62 0.30 25.84
CA SER A 278 0.74 0.78 24.77
C SER A 278 -0.73 0.77 25.12
N GLY A 279 -1.11 0.28 26.31
CA GLY A 279 -2.48 0.11 26.75
C GLY A 279 -3.03 -1.32 26.53
N GLU A 280 -4.34 -1.48 26.63
CA GLU A 280 -5.00 -2.78 26.52
C GLU A 280 -5.22 -3.18 25.06
N PHE A 281 -4.17 -3.74 24.44
CA PHE A 281 -4.25 -4.41 23.15
C PHE A 281 -4.08 -5.92 23.33
N ARG A 282 -4.48 -6.69 22.31
CA ARG A 282 -4.28 -8.15 22.26
C ARG A 282 -3.57 -8.51 20.97
N VAL A 283 -2.81 -9.60 21.00
CA VAL A 283 -2.19 -10.18 19.80
C VAL A 283 -2.71 -11.60 19.63
N ARG A 284 -3.05 -11.97 18.40
CA ARG A 284 -3.43 -13.35 18.05
C ARG A 284 -2.53 -13.91 16.96
N ALA A 285 -2.23 -15.20 17.08
CA ALA A 285 -1.59 -15.97 16.03
C ALA A 285 -2.66 -16.50 15.07
N VAL A 286 -2.51 -16.22 13.78
CA VAL A 286 -3.46 -16.61 12.73
C VAL A 286 -2.89 -17.77 11.91
N PHE A 287 -3.73 -18.76 11.66
CA PHE A 287 -3.43 -19.99 10.94
C PHE A 287 -4.41 -20.19 9.78
N LEU A 288 -3.95 -20.90 8.74
CA LEU A 288 -4.75 -21.30 7.60
C LEU A 288 -4.80 -22.83 7.54
N ALA A 289 -6.02 -23.38 7.57
CA ALA A 289 -6.23 -24.79 7.28
C ALA A 289 -5.98 -25.08 5.79
N GLY A 290 -5.80 -26.35 5.41
CA GLY A 290 -5.56 -26.74 4.00
C GLY A 290 -6.66 -26.33 2.99
N GLY A 291 -7.86 -25.96 3.48
CA GLY A 291 -8.94 -25.38 2.67
C GLY A 291 -8.98 -23.84 2.62
N GLY A 292 -8.01 -23.15 3.23
CA GLY A 292 -7.97 -21.70 3.39
C GLY A 292 -8.87 -21.16 4.51
N GLU A 293 -9.46 -22.02 5.34
CA GLU A 293 -10.21 -21.61 6.53
C GLU A 293 -9.26 -20.95 7.54
N ARG A 294 -9.61 -19.75 8.00
CA ARG A 294 -8.85 -18.97 8.98
C ARG A 294 -9.17 -19.45 10.40
N ARG A 295 -8.13 -19.68 11.20
CA ARG A 295 -8.20 -20.06 12.62
C ARG A 295 -7.24 -19.21 13.42
N SER A 296 -7.54 -18.96 14.68
CA SER A 296 -6.63 -18.17 15.53
C SER A 296 -6.76 -18.48 17.01
N PHE A 297 -5.74 -18.10 17.77
CA PHE A 297 -5.82 -18.00 19.22
C PHE A 297 -5.07 -16.75 19.70
N TYR A 298 -5.50 -16.20 20.83
CA TYR A 298 -4.85 -15.05 21.45
C TYR A 298 -3.63 -15.50 22.25
N LEU A 299 -2.54 -14.74 22.14
CA LEU A 299 -1.36 -14.90 22.97
C LEU A 299 -1.68 -14.47 24.40
N GLU A 300 -1.12 -15.19 25.36
CA GLU A 300 -1.17 -14.81 26.76
C GLU A 300 -0.23 -13.62 27.03
N ASP A 301 -0.48 -12.85 28.09
CA ASP A 301 0.32 -11.65 28.44
C ASP A 301 1.83 -11.95 28.54
N ALA A 302 2.20 -13.15 29.01
CA ALA A 302 3.60 -13.57 29.10
C ALA A 302 4.26 -13.84 27.73
N GLU A 303 3.47 -14.29 26.76
CA GLU A 303 3.89 -14.53 25.37
C GLU A 303 3.93 -13.21 24.58
N MET A 304 3.05 -12.26 24.89
CA MET A 304 3.05 -10.92 24.30
C MET A 304 4.33 -10.14 24.59
N ASN A 305 5.05 -10.46 25.68
CA ASN A 305 6.30 -9.82 26.07
C ASN A 305 7.56 -10.48 25.49
N GLN A 306 7.45 -11.62 24.82
CA GLN A 306 8.61 -12.38 24.35
C GLN A 306 8.55 -12.57 22.86
N VAL A 307 9.66 -12.29 22.16
CA VAL A 307 9.73 -12.56 20.73
C VAL A 307 9.65 -14.08 20.53
N PRO A 308 8.63 -14.57 19.80
CA PRO A 308 8.48 -16.00 19.53
C PRO A 308 9.72 -16.52 18.80
N GLN A 309 10.44 -17.44 19.43
CA GLN A 309 11.66 -18.04 18.85
C GLN A 309 11.33 -19.02 17.72
N GLU A 310 10.14 -19.59 17.75
CA GLU A 310 9.65 -20.54 16.77
C GLU A 310 8.25 -20.15 16.32
N THR A 311 7.91 -20.51 15.09
CA THR A 311 6.54 -20.44 14.60
C THR A 311 5.63 -21.20 15.57
N PRO A 312 4.58 -20.57 16.11
CA PRO A 312 3.73 -21.21 17.11
C PRO A 312 3.11 -22.46 16.50
N ALA A 313 3.26 -23.60 17.18
CA ALA A 313 2.57 -24.82 16.80
C ALA A 313 1.09 -24.69 17.15
N PRO A 314 0.16 -25.22 16.32
CA PRO A 314 -1.24 -25.30 16.72
C PRO A 314 -1.35 -26.13 18.01
N ILE A 315 -2.04 -25.56 19.01
CA ILE A 315 -2.30 -26.22 20.29
C ILE A 315 -3.21 -27.43 20.02
N PRO A 316 -2.89 -28.63 20.52
CA PRO A 316 -3.70 -29.84 20.30
C PRO A 316 -5.05 -29.81 21.01
#